data_AF-A0A5A7WX67-F1
#
_entry.id   AF-A0A5A7WX67-F1
#
_cell.length_a   1.000
_cell.length_b   1.000
_cell.length_c   1.000
_cell.angle_alpha   90.00
_cell.angle_beta   90.00
_cell.angle_gamma   90.00
#
_symmetry.space_group_name_H-M   'P 1'
#
loop_
_entity.id
_entity.type
_entity.pdbx_description
1 polymer ?
#
loop_
_entity_poly.entity_id
_entity_poly.type
_entity_poly.pdbx_seq_one_letter_code
_entity_poly.pdbx_strand_id
1 'polypeptide(L)'
;MTTTTSTCRRSCATEFRRPASPRYWDTVSFKIRRVTTTRAGGASSAPFDTFNMGDHVGDDPDAVAANRRRLAEKIGLTDRIVWMHQVHGDRVVAVDGPGPTIDNADGLVTTKPRLALAVVTADCVPVLMADARAGVVAAVHAGRVGAQHGVVIRGVEEMLRAGAHAEDISVLLGPSASGRNYEVPAAMAADVEAALPGSRTKTSAGTDGLDLRAGITRQLKELGVVSIAVDPRCTIEDDALFSHRRGAPTGRLASLVWME
;
A
#
# COMPACT_ATOMS: atom_id res chain seq x y z
N MET A 1 4.73 -16.08 -2.66
CA MET A 1 3.53 -15.22 -2.79
C MET A 1 2.57 -15.62 -1.69
N THR A 2 2.33 -14.74 -0.72
CA THR A 2 1.38 -15.00 0.37
C THR A 2 0.08 -14.32 0.03
N THR A 3 -0.96 -15.10 -0.25
CA THR A 3 -2.30 -14.60 -0.57
C THR A 3 -3.15 -14.69 0.70
N THR A 4 -3.30 -13.60 1.43
CA THR A 4 -4.19 -13.56 2.60
C THR A 4 -5.59 -13.16 2.14
N THR A 5 -6.56 -14.06 2.31
CA THR A 5 -7.99 -13.77 2.12
C THR A 5 -8.60 -13.56 3.51
N SER A 6 -9.09 -12.36 3.79
CA SER A 6 -9.81 -12.08 5.04
C SER A 6 -11.31 -12.04 4.74
N THR A 7 -12.07 -12.92 5.39
CA THR A 7 -13.54 -12.84 5.48
C THR A 7 -13.89 -12.79 6.96
N CYS A 8 -14.34 -11.63 7.44
CA CYS A 8 -14.76 -11.46 8.83
C CYS A 8 -16.13 -12.11 9.03
N ARG A 9 -16.25 -13.11 9.92
CA ARG A 9 -17.53 -13.60 10.43
C ARG A 9 -17.63 -13.24 11.91
N ARG A 10 -18.77 -12.70 12.33
CA ARG A 10 -19.18 -12.64 13.74
C ARG A 10 -20.37 -13.56 13.97
N SER A 11 -20.33 -14.30 15.05
CA SER A 11 -21.43 -15.09 15.62
C SER A 11 -21.45 -14.82 17.13
N CYS A 12 -22.57 -14.29 17.63
CA CYS A 12 -23.46 -14.90 18.63
C CYS A 12 -24.30 -13.80 19.32
N ALA A 13 -25.57 -14.10 19.57
CA ALA A 13 -26.67 -13.17 19.82
C ALA A 13 -26.86 -12.78 21.30
N THR A 14 -27.48 -11.61 21.51
CA THR A 14 -28.40 -11.34 22.62
C THR A 14 -29.45 -10.32 22.16
N GLU A 15 -30.73 -10.64 22.39
CA GLU A 15 -31.91 -9.92 21.94
C GLU A 15 -32.07 -8.55 22.60
N PHE A 16 -32.24 -7.49 21.80
CA PHE A 16 -32.91 -6.26 22.23
C PHE A 16 -33.77 -5.71 21.07
N ARG A 17 -34.99 -5.27 21.44
CA ARG A 17 -36.13 -4.81 20.62
C ARG A 17 -35.81 -4.19 19.24
N ARG A 18 -36.52 -4.69 18.21
CA ARG A 18 -36.54 -4.19 16.83
C ARG A 18 -37.15 -2.78 16.71
N PRO A 19 -36.52 -1.84 15.97
CA PRO A 19 -37.24 -0.84 15.21
C PRO A 19 -37.53 -1.34 13.78
N ALA A 20 -38.65 -0.87 13.23
CA ALA A 20 -39.17 -1.24 11.91
C ALA A 20 -38.43 -0.52 10.78
N SER A 21 -37.67 -1.28 9.97
CA SER A 21 -37.47 -1.17 8.51
C SER A 21 -36.29 -2.09 8.12
N PRO A 22 -36.33 -2.81 7.00
CA PRO A 22 -35.16 -3.56 6.55
C PRO A 22 -34.12 -2.54 6.07
N ARG A 23 -33.04 -2.34 6.83
CA ARG A 23 -31.88 -1.59 6.36
C ARG A 23 -31.28 -2.35 5.17
N TYR A 24 -31.21 -1.68 4.03
CA TYR A 24 -30.85 -2.20 2.71
C TYR A 24 -29.35 -2.54 2.54
N TRP A 25 -28.58 -2.85 3.61
CA TRP A 25 -27.12 -2.59 3.63
C TRP A 25 -26.17 -3.77 3.98
N ASP A 26 -26.57 -5.04 3.85
CA ASP A 26 -25.71 -6.16 4.29
C ASP A 26 -24.93 -6.89 3.18
N THR A 27 -24.98 -6.43 1.92
CA THR A 27 -24.22 -7.09 0.84
C THR A 27 -22.92 -6.34 0.56
N VAL A 28 -21.79 -6.99 0.87
CA VAL A 28 -20.50 -6.59 0.31
C VAL A 28 -20.58 -6.75 -1.21
N SER A 29 -20.52 -5.63 -1.92
CA SER A 29 -20.75 -5.56 -3.37
C SER A 29 -19.58 -6.14 -4.18
N PHE A 30 -18.36 -6.06 -3.63
CA PHE A 30 -17.15 -6.43 -4.35
C PHE A 30 -16.19 -7.30 -3.53
N LYS A 31 -15.48 -8.19 -4.21
CA LYS A 31 -14.40 -8.96 -3.59
C LYS A 31 -13.07 -8.22 -3.75
N ILE A 32 -12.53 -7.72 -2.64
CA ILE A 32 -11.23 -7.04 -2.65
C ILE A 32 -10.08 -8.04 -2.67
N ARG A 33 -9.12 -7.79 -3.54
CA ARG A 33 -7.87 -8.54 -3.65
C ARG A 33 -6.69 -7.61 -3.37
N ARG A 34 -5.73 -8.10 -2.59
CA ARG A 34 -4.48 -7.42 -2.30
C ARG A 34 -3.33 -8.40 -2.50
N VAL A 35 -2.27 -7.95 -3.15
CA VAL A 35 -1.07 -8.75 -3.41
C VAL A 35 0.15 -7.92 -3.08
N THR A 36 1.18 -8.55 -2.51
CA THR A 36 2.53 -7.98 -2.48
C THR A 36 3.51 -9.04 -2.98
N THR A 37 4.40 -8.64 -3.89
CA THR A 37 5.44 -9.52 -4.44
C THR A 37 6.57 -9.76 -3.42
N THR A 38 7.42 -10.73 -3.72
CA THR A 38 8.74 -10.88 -3.09
C THR A 38 9.81 -10.65 -4.17
N ARG A 39 11.10 -10.65 -3.81
CA ARG A 39 12.17 -10.49 -4.80
C ARG A 39 12.41 -11.71 -5.71
N ALA A 40 11.77 -12.84 -5.43
CA ALA A 40 12.07 -14.12 -6.06
C ALA A 40 11.19 -14.42 -7.29
N GLY A 41 11.78 -15.13 -8.26
CA GLY A 41 11.06 -15.75 -9.37
C GLY A 41 10.86 -14.84 -10.59
N GLY A 42 11.78 -13.91 -10.83
CA GLY A 42 11.79 -13.06 -12.01
C GLY A 42 12.98 -13.27 -12.95
N ALA A 43 13.19 -12.31 -13.85
CA ALA A 43 14.17 -12.33 -14.94
C ALA A 43 15.35 -11.36 -14.74
N SER A 44 15.31 -10.50 -13.73
CA SER A 44 16.35 -9.50 -13.48
C SER A 44 17.63 -10.15 -12.93
N SER A 45 18.77 -9.57 -13.29
CA SER A 45 20.09 -9.96 -12.77
C SER A 45 20.49 -9.10 -11.57
N ALA A 46 21.55 -9.49 -10.87
CA ALA A 46 22.10 -8.68 -9.78
C ALA A 46 22.46 -7.26 -10.28
N PRO A 47 22.19 -6.20 -9.49
CA PRO A 47 21.72 -6.19 -8.10
C PRO A 47 20.17 -6.18 -7.94
N PHE A 48 19.43 -6.42 -9.02
CA PHE A 48 17.96 -6.40 -9.08
C PHE A 48 17.34 -7.81 -9.01
N ASP A 49 18.16 -8.81 -8.66
CA ASP A 49 17.81 -10.21 -8.71
C ASP A 49 16.62 -10.54 -7.77
N THR A 50 15.55 -11.19 -8.22
CA THR A 50 15.23 -11.57 -9.61
C THR A 50 13.95 -10.93 -10.12
N PHE A 51 13.04 -10.52 -9.23
CA PHE A 51 11.68 -10.07 -9.59
C PHE A 51 11.46 -8.58 -9.35
N ASN A 52 12.34 -7.75 -9.91
CA ASN A 52 12.24 -6.30 -9.83
C ASN A 52 11.05 -5.77 -10.65
N MET A 53 10.25 -4.90 -10.02
CA MET A 53 9.09 -4.23 -10.64
C MET A 53 9.34 -2.76 -10.97
N GLY A 54 10.47 -2.19 -10.55
CA GLY A 54 10.83 -0.80 -10.78
C GLY A 54 11.61 -0.61 -12.07
N ASP A 55 11.13 0.28 -12.93
CA ASP A 55 11.74 0.71 -14.20
C ASP A 55 12.70 1.90 -14.04
N HIS A 56 12.72 2.55 -12.87
CA HIS A 56 13.50 3.76 -12.58
C HIS A 56 14.78 3.50 -11.76
N VAL A 57 15.18 2.23 -11.59
CA VAL A 57 16.29 1.85 -10.69
C VAL A 57 17.58 1.46 -11.43
N GLY A 58 17.58 1.53 -12.76
CA GLY A 58 18.72 1.17 -13.60
C GLY A 58 18.81 -0.32 -13.98
N ASP A 59 17.72 -1.06 -13.86
CA ASP A 59 17.62 -2.45 -14.33
C ASP A 59 17.37 -2.50 -15.85
N ASP A 60 17.56 -3.68 -16.44
CA ASP A 60 17.24 -3.95 -17.84
C ASP A 60 15.72 -3.77 -18.08
N PRO A 61 15.30 -2.84 -18.97
CA PRO A 61 13.90 -2.64 -19.29
C PRO A 61 13.16 -3.90 -19.74
N ASP A 62 13.83 -4.81 -20.47
CA ASP A 62 13.22 -6.05 -20.95
C ASP A 62 12.97 -7.04 -19.80
N ALA A 63 13.88 -7.09 -18.83
CA ALA A 63 13.71 -7.89 -17.62
C ALA A 63 12.56 -7.36 -16.75
N VAL A 64 12.47 -6.04 -16.55
CA VAL A 64 11.37 -5.41 -15.81
C VAL A 64 10.03 -5.66 -16.52
N ALA A 65 9.99 -5.51 -17.84
CA ALA A 65 8.79 -5.81 -18.63
C ALA A 65 8.38 -7.28 -18.52
N ALA A 66 9.33 -8.21 -18.56
CA ALA A 66 9.06 -9.64 -18.36
C ALA A 66 8.51 -9.93 -16.95
N ASN A 67 9.06 -9.28 -15.92
CA ASN A 67 8.57 -9.40 -14.54
C ASN A 67 7.13 -8.89 -14.39
N ARG A 68 6.84 -7.71 -14.94
CA ARG A 68 5.48 -7.12 -14.92
C ARG A 68 4.47 -7.98 -15.67
N ARG A 69 4.82 -8.52 -16.85
CA ARG A 69 3.97 -9.47 -17.60
C ARG A 69 3.66 -10.72 -16.77
N ARG A 70 4.70 -11.35 -16.19
CA ARG A 70 4.54 -12.53 -15.33
C ARG A 70 3.62 -12.27 -14.15
N LEU A 71 3.73 -11.10 -13.51
CA LEU A 71 2.83 -10.70 -12.43
C LEU A 71 1.38 -10.60 -12.93
N ALA A 72 1.16 -9.89 -14.04
CA ALA A 72 -0.17 -9.68 -14.62
C ALA A 72 -0.85 -11.00 -14.99
N GLU A 73 -0.13 -11.92 -15.63
CA GLU A 73 -0.60 -13.28 -15.93
C GLU A 73 -0.97 -14.04 -14.65
N LYS A 74 -0.11 -13.98 -13.63
CA LYS A 74 -0.31 -14.72 -12.37
C LYS A 74 -1.56 -14.26 -11.61
N ILE A 75 -1.92 -12.99 -11.70
CA ILE A 75 -3.12 -12.43 -11.07
C ILE A 75 -4.34 -12.37 -12.01
N GLY A 76 -4.19 -12.80 -13.28
CA GLY A 76 -5.27 -12.82 -14.27
C GLY A 76 -5.73 -11.42 -14.71
N LEU A 77 -4.84 -10.44 -14.73
CA LEU A 77 -5.09 -9.04 -15.11
C LEU A 77 -4.10 -8.52 -16.16
N THR A 78 -3.94 -9.26 -17.25
CA THR A 78 -3.15 -8.83 -18.42
C THR A 78 -3.63 -7.46 -18.91
N ASP A 79 -2.71 -6.52 -19.05
CA ASP A 79 -2.95 -5.12 -19.46
C ASP A 79 -3.97 -4.35 -18.60
N ARG A 80 -4.24 -4.82 -17.37
CA ARG A 80 -5.17 -4.15 -16.42
C ARG A 80 -4.52 -3.79 -15.09
N ILE A 81 -3.22 -3.51 -15.12
CA ILE A 81 -2.48 -2.93 -13.99
C ILE A 81 -2.09 -1.50 -14.35
N VAL A 82 -2.50 -0.55 -13.52
CA VAL A 82 -2.09 0.86 -13.62
C VAL A 82 -0.89 1.09 -12.73
N TRP A 83 0.19 1.56 -13.34
CA TRP A 83 1.45 1.92 -12.68
C TRP A 83 1.54 3.45 -12.53
N MET A 84 2.42 3.91 -11.65
CA MET A 84 2.72 5.33 -11.49
C MET A 84 4.23 5.59 -11.39
N HIS A 85 4.68 6.74 -11.88
CA HIS A 85 6.00 7.27 -11.58
C HIS A 85 5.96 8.02 -10.26
N GLN A 86 6.40 7.31 -9.21
CA GLN A 86 6.43 7.77 -7.84
C GLN A 86 7.55 8.78 -7.60
N VAL A 87 7.21 9.93 -7.04
CA VAL A 87 8.13 11.05 -6.81
C VAL A 87 8.28 11.43 -5.34
N HIS A 88 7.74 10.61 -4.43
CA HIS A 88 7.69 10.85 -2.99
C HIS A 88 6.91 12.14 -2.63
N GLY A 89 5.94 12.53 -3.46
CA GLY A 89 5.01 13.62 -3.23
C GLY A 89 3.71 13.16 -2.55
N ASP A 90 2.67 13.98 -2.66
CA ASP A 90 1.34 13.74 -2.09
C ASP A 90 0.21 13.66 -3.13
N ARG A 91 0.55 13.70 -4.42
CA ARG A 91 -0.42 13.66 -5.51
C ARG A 91 -1.05 12.28 -5.67
N VAL A 92 -2.37 12.23 -5.54
CA VAL A 92 -3.20 11.05 -5.77
C VAL A 92 -4.08 11.27 -6.99
N VAL A 93 -4.20 10.29 -7.87
CA VAL A 93 -4.91 10.41 -9.15
C VAL A 93 -6.02 9.37 -9.28
N ALA A 94 -7.24 9.81 -9.60
CA ALA A 94 -8.32 8.92 -9.98
C ALA A 94 -8.10 8.37 -11.41
N VAL A 95 -8.27 7.06 -11.59
CA VAL A 95 -8.09 6.38 -12.89
C VAL A 95 -9.31 5.54 -13.25
N ASP A 96 -9.71 5.60 -14.52
CA ASP A 96 -10.94 4.98 -15.03
C ASP A 96 -10.71 3.83 -16.02
N GLY A 97 -9.46 3.42 -16.23
CA GLY A 97 -9.13 2.34 -17.15
C GLY A 97 -7.64 2.02 -17.19
N PRO A 98 -7.25 0.96 -17.93
CA PRO A 98 -5.86 0.72 -18.25
C PRO A 98 -5.32 1.83 -19.15
N GLY A 99 -4.02 2.06 -19.10
CA GLY A 99 -3.39 3.15 -19.83
C GLY A 99 -1.90 3.23 -19.57
N PRO A 100 -1.25 4.31 -20.05
CA PRO A 100 0.15 4.57 -19.75
C PRO A 100 0.37 4.75 -18.24
N THR A 101 1.63 4.60 -17.81
CA THR A 101 2.05 4.93 -16.45
C THR A 101 1.67 6.36 -16.10
N ILE A 102 1.09 6.56 -14.92
CA ILE A 102 0.69 7.90 -14.45
C ILE A 102 1.92 8.64 -13.94
N ASP A 103 2.27 9.76 -14.56
CA ASP A 103 3.41 10.58 -14.16
C ASP A 103 3.14 11.38 -12.88
N ASN A 104 4.20 11.58 -12.07
CA ASN A 104 4.23 12.45 -10.89
C ASN A 104 3.07 12.18 -9.92
N ALA A 105 2.90 10.91 -9.53
CA ALA A 105 1.86 10.49 -8.61
C ALA A 105 2.41 9.49 -7.60
N ASP A 106 1.95 9.60 -6.36
CA ASP A 106 2.29 8.70 -5.26
C ASP A 106 1.02 8.02 -4.69
N GLY A 107 -0.12 8.19 -5.37
CA GLY A 107 -1.29 7.37 -5.13
C GLY A 107 -2.22 7.30 -6.32
N LEU A 108 -3.00 6.23 -6.37
CA LEU A 108 -4.05 6.03 -7.36
C LEU A 108 -5.35 5.62 -6.66
N VAL A 109 -6.49 6.01 -7.23
CA VAL A 109 -7.84 5.60 -6.80
C VAL A 109 -8.63 5.14 -8.03
N THR A 110 -9.48 4.12 -7.87
CA THR A 110 -10.43 3.74 -8.93
C THR A 110 -11.73 3.18 -8.38
N THR A 111 -12.79 3.34 -9.17
CA THR A 111 -14.10 2.70 -9.02
C THR A 111 -14.34 1.61 -10.07
N LYS A 112 -13.31 1.24 -10.87
CA LYS A 112 -13.46 0.23 -11.93
C LYS A 112 -13.11 -1.17 -11.43
N PRO A 113 -14.04 -2.14 -11.54
CA PRO A 113 -13.72 -3.52 -11.26
C PRO A 113 -12.66 -4.06 -12.23
N ARG A 114 -11.87 -5.02 -11.75
CA ARG A 114 -10.80 -5.68 -12.51
C ARG A 114 -9.77 -4.70 -13.09
N LEU A 115 -9.50 -3.60 -12.38
CA LEU A 115 -8.38 -2.69 -12.61
C LEU A 115 -7.50 -2.66 -11.36
N ALA A 116 -6.27 -3.15 -11.47
CA ALA A 116 -5.33 -3.16 -10.37
C ALA A 116 -4.50 -1.88 -10.31
N LEU A 117 -4.39 -1.33 -9.11
CA LEU A 117 -3.55 -0.17 -8.82
C LEU A 117 -2.25 -0.67 -8.20
N ALA A 118 -1.10 -0.32 -8.77
CA ALA A 118 0.20 -0.79 -8.32
C ALA A 118 1.04 0.34 -7.73
N VAL A 119 1.59 0.10 -6.54
CA VAL A 119 2.70 0.87 -5.97
C VAL A 119 3.95 -0.02 -5.93
N VAL A 120 5.11 0.57 -6.15
CA VAL A 120 6.40 -0.12 -6.07
C VAL A 120 7.22 0.40 -4.90
N THR A 121 7.81 -0.48 -4.10
CA THR A 121 8.55 -0.07 -2.90
C THR A 121 9.83 -0.85 -2.69
N ALA A 122 10.77 -0.21 -2.00
CA ALA A 122 11.83 -0.86 -1.24
C ALA A 122 12.00 0.04 0.00
N ASP A 123 11.46 -0.41 1.14
CA ASP A 123 11.36 0.29 2.44
C ASP A 123 10.20 1.26 2.67
N CYS A 124 9.75 2.00 1.66
CA CYS A 124 8.57 2.87 1.82
C CYS A 124 7.29 2.06 2.09
N VAL A 125 6.29 2.65 2.75
CA VAL A 125 5.06 1.95 3.17
C VAL A 125 4.08 1.91 2.00
N PRO A 126 3.76 0.73 1.42
CA PRO A 126 2.63 0.62 0.50
C PRO A 126 1.32 0.56 1.31
N VAL A 127 0.39 1.47 1.03
CA VAL A 127 -0.90 1.59 1.71
C VAL A 127 -2.00 1.16 0.75
N LEU A 128 -2.59 -0.01 0.98
CA LEU A 128 -3.62 -0.60 0.12
C LEU A 128 -5.00 -0.49 0.77
N MET A 129 -5.83 0.42 0.26
CA MET A 129 -7.12 0.78 0.85
C MET A 129 -8.28 0.30 -0.03
N ALA A 130 -9.40 -0.04 0.59
CA ALA A 130 -10.62 -0.41 -0.13
C ALA A 130 -11.87 -0.24 0.71
N ASP A 131 -12.90 0.37 0.13
CA ASP A 131 -14.28 0.25 0.57
C ASP A 131 -15.00 -0.72 -0.37
N ALA A 132 -15.25 -1.93 0.12
CA ALA A 132 -15.84 -3.02 -0.66
C ALA A 132 -17.36 -2.86 -0.87
N ARG A 133 -18.01 -1.96 -0.11
CA ARG A 133 -19.43 -1.66 -0.23
C ARG A 133 -19.65 -0.60 -1.29
N ALA A 134 -18.87 0.48 -1.23
CA ALA A 134 -18.89 1.57 -2.21
C ALA A 134 -18.25 1.19 -3.56
N GLY A 135 -17.38 0.16 -3.59
CA GLY A 135 -16.66 -0.20 -4.80
C GLY A 135 -15.56 0.81 -5.12
N VAL A 136 -14.74 1.14 -4.12
CA VAL A 136 -13.61 2.07 -4.26
C VAL A 136 -12.36 1.41 -3.73
N VAL A 137 -11.27 1.46 -4.50
CA VAL A 137 -9.95 0.97 -4.07
C VAL A 137 -8.88 2.04 -4.32
N ALA A 138 -7.84 2.03 -3.49
CA ALA A 138 -6.69 2.93 -3.63
C ALA A 138 -5.37 2.24 -3.28
N ALA A 139 -4.32 2.55 -4.04
CA ALA A 139 -2.95 2.19 -3.70
C ALA A 139 -2.12 3.46 -3.53
N VAL A 140 -1.47 3.61 -2.38
CA VAL A 140 -0.67 4.80 -2.05
C VAL A 140 0.75 4.40 -1.66
N HIS A 141 1.73 5.07 -2.25
CA HIS A 141 3.14 4.99 -1.90
C HIS A 141 3.45 6.04 -0.83
N ALA A 142 3.63 5.59 0.41
CA ALA A 142 3.98 6.46 1.52
C ALA A 142 5.46 6.29 1.91
N GLY A 143 6.33 6.98 1.17
CA GLY A 143 7.68 7.27 1.62
C GLY A 143 7.69 8.35 2.71
N ARG A 144 8.84 8.59 3.35
CA ARG A 144 8.94 9.56 4.46
C ARG A 144 8.40 10.94 4.08
N VAL A 145 8.84 11.50 2.95
CA VAL A 145 8.42 12.83 2.50
C VAL A 145 6.93 12.88 2.17
N GLY A 146 6.43 11.96 1.33
CA GLY A 146 5.00 11.90 1.00
C GLY A 146 4.10 11.68 2.22
N ALA A 147 4.53 10.86 3.19
CA ALA A 147 3.80 10.64 4.43
C ALA A 147 3.75 11.90 5.30
N GLN A 148 4.85 12.66 5.39
CA GLN A 148 4.87 13.98 6.05
C GLN A 148 3.96 15.00 5.35
N HIS A 149 3.88 14.95 4.02
CA HIS A 149 2.99 15.82 3.23
C HIS A 149 1.52 15.34 3.22
N GLY A 150 1.21 14.22 3.88
CA GLY A 150 -0.17 13.74 4.01
C GLY A 150 -0.69 12.98 2.80
N VAL A 151 0.15 12.31 2.02
CA VAL A 151 -0.29 11.49 0.86
C VAL A 151 -1.37 10.46 1.23
N VAL A 152 -1.34 9.91 2.45
CA VAL A 152 -2.38 8.98 2.93
C VAL A 152 -3.70 9.70 3.19
N ILE A 153 -3.67 10.92 3.76
CA ILE A 153 -4.86 11.77 3.89
C ILE A 153 -5.45 12.04 2.51
N ARG A 154 -4.61 12.45 1.53
CA ARG A 154 -5.05 12.67 0.15
C ARG A 154 -5.67 11.42 -0.48
N GLY A 155 -5.09 10.24 -0.21
CA GLY A 155 -5.64 8.96 -0.65
C GLY A 155 -7.04 8.70 -0.09
N VAL A 156 -7.24 8.92 1.21
CA VAL A 156 -8.57 8.80 1.84
C VAL A 156 -9.54 9.84 1.28
N GLU A 157 -9.13 11.11 1.16
CA GLU A 157 -9.96 12.17 0.58
C GLU A 157 -10.44 11.83 -0.84
N GLU A 158 -9.56 11.33 -1.71
CA GLU A 158 -9.93 10.89 -3.06
C GLU A 158 -10.89 9.70 -3.05
N MET A 159 -10.72 8.75 -2.11
CA MET A 159 -11.68 7.65 -1.95
C MET A 159 -13.05 8.16 -1.51
N LEU A 160 -13.11 9.10 -0.56
CA LEU A 160 -14.36 9.71 -0.09
C LEU A 160 -15.05 10.49 -1.22
N ARG A 161 -14.28 11.24 -2.03
CA ARG A 161 -14.78 11.91 -3.25
C ARG A 161 -15.37 10.92 -4.25
N ALA A 162 -14.82 9.70 -4.33
CA ALA A 162 -15.31 8.62 -5.16
C ALA A 162 -16.50 7.84 -4.56
N GLY A 163 -16.96 8.19 -3.35
CA GLY A 163 -18.13 7.61 -2.71
C GLY A 163 -17.85 6.59 -1.60
N ALA A 164 -16.58 6.42 -1.19
CA ALA A 164 -16.25 5.59 -0.03
C ALA A 164 -16.73 6.23 1.30
N HIS A 165 -16.87 5.41 2.33
CA HIS A 165 -17.12 5.84 3.71
C HIS A 165 -15.94 5.45 4.59
N ALA A 166 -15.41 6.39 5.38
CA ALA A 166 -14.15 6.19 6.11
C ALA A 166 -14.18 4.95 7.03
N GLU A 167 -15.31 4.72 7.70
CA GLU A 167 -15.55 3.57 8.58
C GLU A 167 -15.61 2.22 7.83
N ASP A 168 -15.93 2.23 6.54
CA ASP A 168 -15.98 1.05 5.68
C ASP A 168 -14.67 0.82 4.91
N ILE A 169 -13.71 1.76 4.97
CA ILE A 169 -12.37 1.58 4.41
C ILE A 169 -11.62 0.53 5.23
N SER A 170 -11.18 -0.51 4.53
CA SER A 170 -10.19 -1.48 5.01
C SER A 170 -8.82 -1.17 4.44
N VAL A 171 -7.79 -1.24 5.29
CA VAL A 171 -6.41 -0.89 4.93
C VAL A 171 -5.46 -2.04 5.24
N LEU A 172 -4.54 -2.29 4.31
CA LEU A 172 -3.33 -3.08 4.55
C LEU A 172 -2.10 -2.19 4.33
N LEU A 173 -1.31 -2.00 5.37
CA LEU A 173 0.05 -1.48 5.27
C LEU A 173 0.98 -2.65 4.95
N GLY A 174 1.55 -2.68 3.74
CA GLY A 174 2.40 -3.79 3.32
C GLY A 174 3.83 -3.74 3.89
N PRO A 175 4.66 -4.74 3.54
CA PRO A 175 6.06 -4.82 3.97
C PRO A 175 6.83 -3.54 3.68
N SER A 176 7.54 -3.05 4.70
CA SER A 176 8.26 -1.78 4.68
C SER A 176 9.31 -1.75 5.78
N ALA A 177 10.12 -0.69 5.85
CA ALA A 177 11.09 -0.54 6.93
C ALA A 177 10.35 -0.41 8.27
N SER A 178 10.74 -1.26 9.23
CA SER A 178 10.16 -1.24 10.57
C SER A 178 10.81 -0.19 11.45
N GLY A 179 10.08 0.28 12.48
CA GLY A 179 10.64 1.17 13.50
C GLY A 179 11.88 0.62 14.21
N ARG A 180 12.02 -0.71 14.27
CA ARG A 180 13.21 -1.36 14.85
C ARG A 180 14.48 -1.13 14.03
N ASN A 181 14.36 -0.95 12.72
CA ASN A 181 15.50 -0.96 11.79
C ASN A 181 15.64 0.35 10.98
N TYR A 182 14.65 1.24 11.02
CA TYR A 182 14.68 2.49 10.25
C TYR A 182 15.33 3.64 11.04
N GLU A 183 16.66 3.64 11.05
CA GLU A 183 17.46 4.70 11.70
C GLU A 183 17.45 6.01 10.90
N VAL A 184 17.30 7.13 11.60
CA VAL A 184 17.42 8.49 11.04
C VAL A 184 18.04 9.44 12.07
N PRO A 185 18.62 10.58 11.65
CA PRO A 185 19.05 11.60 12.60
C PRO A 185 17.91 12.11 13.48
N ALA A 186 18.19 12.44 14.75
CA ALA A 186 17.19 12.85 15.72
C ALA A 186 16.35 14.07 15.27
N ALA A 187 16.96 15.04 14.59
CA ALA A 187 16.25 16.18 14.02
C ALA A 187 15.21 15.73 12.98
N MET A 188 15.59 14.84 12.07
CA MET A 188 14.68 14.26 11.09
C MET A 188 13.54 13.47 11.75
N ALA A 189 13.83 12.73 12.83
CA ALA A 189 12.79 12.02 13.59
C ALA A 189 11.78 13.00 14.23
N ALA A 190 12.26 14.13 14.75
CA ALA A 190 11.41 15.17 15.31
C ALA A 190 10.54 15.85 14.25
N ASP A 191 11.10 16.16 13.08
CA ASP A 191 10.35 16.76 11.96
C ASP A 191 9.23 15.85 11.46
N VAL A 192 9.50 14.54 11.39
CA VAL A 192 8.47 13.56 11.01
C VAL A 192 7.44 13.40 12.11
N GLU A 193 7.82 13.38 13.39
CA GLU A 193 6.85 13.32 14.49
C GLU A 193 5.92 14.53 14.51
N ALA A 194 6.43 15.72 14.18
CA ALA A 194 5.60 16.93 14.11
C ALA A 194 4.55 16.86 12.98
N ALA A 195 4.92 16.30 11.82
CA ALA A 195 4.04 16.22 10.65
C ALA A 195 3.16 14.95 10.61
N LEU A 196 3.67 13.84 11.14
CA LEU A 196 3.03 12.53 11.21
C LEU A 196 3.23 11.92 12.61
N PRO A 197 2.45 12.39 13.61
CA PRO A 197 2.61 11.96 14.99
C PRO A 197 2.50 10.45 15.21
N GLY A 198 3.27 9.93 16.16
CA GLY A 198 3.40 8.49 16.44
C GLY A 198 4.39 7.75 15.54
N SER A 199 5.15 8.47 14.70
CA SER A 199 6.16 7.89 13.83
C SER A 199 7.51 7.77 14.51
N ARG A 200 7.86 8.65 15.46
CA ARG A 200 9.16 8.59 16.11
C ARG A 200 9.26 7.40 17.05
N THR A 201 10.39 6.70 17.00
CA THR A 201 10.68 5.55 17.85
C THR A 201 12.16 5.46 18.19
N LYS A 202 12.51 4.50 19.05
CA LYS A 202 13.89 4.03 19.23
C LYS A 202 14.08 2.73 18.47
N THR A 203 15.17 2.63 17.72
CA THR A 203 15.52 1.42 16.96
C THR A 203 16.05 0.33 17.91
N SER A 204 16.26 -0.87 17.40
CA SER A 204 16.90 -1.95 18.15
C SER A 204 18.35 -1.63 18.56
N ALA A 205 19.00 -0.68 17.88
CA ALA A 205 20.30 -0.14 18.26
C ALA A 205 20.25 0.97 19.34
N GLY A 206 19.04 1.38 19.76
CA GLY A 206 18.84 2.46 20.72
C GLY A 206 18.95 3.88 20.14
N THR A 207 19.17 4.00 18.83
CA THR A 207 19.22 5.28 18.10
C THR A 207 17.82 5.81 17.77
N ASP A 208 17.72 7.08 17.37
CA ASP A 208 16.47 7.62 16.85
C ASP A 208 16.10 6.97 15.51
N GLY A 209 14.81 6.68 15.35
CA GLY A 209 14.28 6.05 14.16
C GLY A 209 12.82 6.39 13.89
N LEU A 210 12.29 5.81 12.81
CA LEU A 210 10.92 6.03 12.35
C LEU A 210 10.16 4.72 12.17
N ASP A 211 9.01 4.59 12.82
CA ASP A 211 7.96 3.66 12.38
C ASP A 211 6.86 4.42 11.65
N LEU A 212 7.06 4.62 10.33
CA LEU A 212 6.04 5.26 9.49
C LEU A 212 4.71 4.49 9.50
N ARG A 213 4.73 3.17 9.70
CA ARG A 213 3.49 2.37 9.77
C ARG A 213 2.70 2.73 11.03
N ALA A 214 3.37 3.01 12.15
CA ALA A 214 2.72 3.44 13.38
C ALA A 214 2.07 4.83 13.22
N GLY A 215 2.81 5.80 12.64
CA GLY A 215 2.27 7.13 12.35
C GLY A 215 1.10 7.11 11.37
N ILE A 216 1.22 6.35 10.26
CA ILE A 216 0.14 6.17 9.29
C ILE A 216 -1.07 5.49 9.93
N THR A 217 -0.86 4.48 10.79
CA THR A 217 -1.96 3.81 11.51
C THR A 217 -2.71 4.79 12.41
N ARG A 218 -2.00 5.66 13.13
CA ARG A 218 -2.62 6.71 13.94
C ARG A 218 -3.40 7.69 13.07
N GLN A 219 -2.79 8.20 12.00
CA GLN A 219 -3.42 9.13 11.07
C GLN A 219 -4.71 8.55 10.45
N LEU A 220 -4.69 7.29 10.02
CA LEU A 220 -5.88 6.60 9.49
C LEU A 220 -7.00 6.49 10.52
N LYS A 221 -6.69 6.19 11.78
CA LYS A 221 -7.69 6.16 12.87
C LYS A 221 -8.31 7.53 13.11
N GLU A 222 -7.52 8.59 13.07
CA GLU A 222 -7.99 9.98 13.21
C GLU A 222 -8.93 10.37 12.05
N LEU A 223 -8.74 9.78 10.86
CA LEU A 223 -9.64 9.93 9.71
C LEU A 223 -10.91 9.06 9.79
N GLY A 224 -11.11 8.28 10.86
CA GLY A 224 -12.29 7.42 11.04
C GLY A 224 -12.15 6.00 10.48
N VAL A 225 -10.97 5.62 9.99
CA VAL A 225 -10.72 4.25 9.49
C VAL A 225 -10.56 3.28 10.66
N VAL A 226 -11.42 2.27 10.72
CA VAL A 226 -11.47 1.31 11.85
C VAL A 226 -10.79 -0.03 11.55
N SER A 227 -10.57 -0.37 10.28
CA SER A 227 -10.03 -1.66 9.85
C SER A 227 -8.65 -1.50 9.22
N ILE A 228 -7.61 -1.65 10.05
CA ILE A 228 -6.21 -1.45 9.63
C ILE A 228 -5.40 -2.70 9.99
N ALA A 229 -4.84 -3.35 8.98
CA ALA A 229 -3.88 -4.42 9.13
C ALA A 229 -2.47 -3.93 8.74
N VAL A 230 -1.46 -4.40 9.48
CA VAL A 230 -0.05 -4.10 9.21
C VAL A 230 0.67 -5.40 8.94
N ASP A 231 1.33 -5.49 7.79
CA ASP A 231 2.21 -6.62 7.48
C ASP A 231 3.42 -6.59 8.45
N PRO A 232 3.68 -7.69 9.18
CA PRO A 232 4.73 -7.70 10.19
C PRO A 232 6.15 -7.69 9.59
N ARG A 233 6.30 -8.02 8.29
CA ARG A 233 7.62 -8.17 7.66
C ARG A 233 8.32 -6.81 7.54
N CYS A 234 9.61 -6.80 7.87
CA CYS A 234 10.47 -5.65 7.69
C CYS A 234 11.31 -5.83 6.43
N THR A 235 11.25 -4.90 5.49
CA THR A 235 12.04 -4.99 4.25
C THR A 235 13.54 -5.00 4.51
N ILE A 236 14.03 -4.30 5.54
CA ILE A 236 15.46 -4.23 5.91
C ILE A 236 15.96 -5.59 6.45
N GLU A 237 15.12 -6.30 7.21
CA GLU A 237 15.47 -7.56 7.90
C GLU A 237 15.23 -8.80 7.03
N ASP A 238 14.18 -8.78 6.19
CA ASP A 238 13.77 -9.92 5.38
C ASP A 238 14.49 -9.92 4.02
N ASP A 239 15.42 -10.85 3.85
CA ASP A 239 16.19 -11.02 2.60
C ASP A 239 15.33 -11.48 1.40
N ALA A 240 14.12 -11.99 1.63
CA ALA A 240 13.18 -12.31 0.56
C ALA A 240 12.52 -11.06 -0.04
N LEU A 241 12.79 -9.88 0.52
CA LEU A 241 12.26 -8.59 0.08
C LEU A 241 13.39 -7.67 -0.41
N PHE A 242 13.10 -6.75 -1.33
CA PHE A 242 14.05 -5.70 -1.67
C PHE A 242 14.07 -4.61 -0.59
N SER A 243 15.25 -4.06 -0.30
CA SER A 243 15.43 -2.95 0.65
C SER A 243 16.53 -2.02 0.19
N HIS A 244 16.19 -0.76 0.00
CA HIS A 244 17.14 0.30 -0.36
C HIS A 244 18.14 0.54 0.79
N ARG A 245 17.65 0.49 2.03
CA ARG A 245 18.43 0.67 3.25
C ARG A 245 19.40 -0.47 3.51
N ARG A 246 19.07 -1.70 3.13
CA ARG A 246 20.01 -2.82 3.21
C ARG A 246 21.12 -2.73 2.17
N GLY A 247 20.82 -2.24 0.98
CA GLY A 247 21.83 -1.99 -0.05
C GLY A 247 21.24 -1.43 -1.32
N ALA A 248 21.74 -0.27 -1.76
CA ALA A 248 21.37 0.35 -3.03
C ALA A 248 22.57 0.33 -3.99
N PRO A 249 22.36 0.22 -5.32
CA PRO A 249 21.07 0.05 -5.99
C PRO A 249 20.44 -1.34 -5.76
N THR A 250 19.12 -1.43 -5.84
CA THR A 250 18.34 -2.67 -5.67
C THR A 250 16.98 -2.55 -6.36
N GLY A 251 16.28 -3.68 -6.50
CA GLY A 251 14.96 -3.75 -7.13
C GLY A 251 13.83 -3.12 -6.30
N ARG A 252 12.60 -3.25 -6.81
CA ARG A 252 11.38 -2.84 -6.13
C ARG A 252 10.39 -4.00 -6.08
N LEU A 253 9.76 -4.15 -4.92
CA LEU A 253 8.54 -4.93 -4.76
C LEU A 253 7.39 -4.21 -5.46
N ALA A 254 6.30 -4.92 -5.76
CA ALA A 254 5.03 -4.32 -6.10
C ALA A 254 3.94 -4.75 -5.10
N SER A 255 3.14 -3.79 -4.66
CA SER A 255 1.93 -4.00 -3.87
C SER A 255 0.72 -3.52 -4.66
N LEU A 256 -0.29 -4.37 -4.80
CA LEU A 256 -1.44 -4.14 -5.67
C LEU A 256 -2.75 -4.32 -4.91
N VAL A 257 -3.76 -3.53 -5.28
CA VAL A 257 -5.15 -3.72 -4.87
C VAL A 257 -6.08 -3.62 -6.08
N TRP A 258 -7.11 -4.45 -6.11
CA TRP A 258 -8.22 -4.36 -7.06
C TRP A 258 -9.49 -4.97 -6.46
N MET A 259 -10.58 -4.83 -7.17
CA MET A 259 -11.87 -5.42 -6.83
C MET A 259 -12.40 -6.29 -7.96
N GLU A 260 -13.05 -7.39 -7.60
CA GLU A 260 -13.76 -8.33 -8.49
C GLU A 260 -15.27 -8.22 -8.33
#